data_AF-A0A8J7X5E2-F1
#
_entry.id   AF-A0A8J7X5E2-F1
#
_cell.length_a   1.000
_cell.length_b   1.000
_cell.length_c   1.000
_cell.angle_alpha   90.00
_cell.angle_beta   90.00
_cell.angle_gamma   90.00
#
_symmetry.space_group_name_H-M   'P 1'
#
loop_
_entity.id
_entity.type
_entity.pdbx_description
1 polymer ?
#
loop_
_entity_poly.entity_id
_entity_poly.type
_entity_poly.pdbx_seq_one_letter_code
_entity_poly.pdbx_strand_id
1 'polypeptide(L)'
;QIYKFGRTTTIAYPEGSYFPKSPYDVVKENHMRGLHTLCLLDVKADEKRYMTVGEGTQLLLKMEYERMQNQIREDTQIVGVARLGSEDAVIAYGSLKKISNYVFGEPPHALIVPGKLHEMEE
;
A
#
# COMPACT_ATOMS: atom_id res chain seq x y z
N GLN A 1 -16.33 -3.09 1.94
CA GLN A 1 -17.37 -2.38 1.16
C GLN A 1 -16.74 -1.25 0.35
N ILE A 2 -17.01 -1.16 -0.95
CA ILE A 2 -16.32 -0.21 -1.87
C ILE A 2 -16.52 1.26 -1.46
N TYR A 3 -17.68 1.61 -0.89
CA TYR A 3 -17.96 2.98 -0.45
C TYR A 3 -17.12 3.46 0.74
N LYS A 4 -16.36 2.57 1.39
CA LYS A 4 -15.41 2.93 2.45
C LYS A 4 -14.03 3.29 1.93
N PHE A 5 -13.80 3.30 0.62
CA PHE A 5 -12.56 3.81 0.07
C PHE A 5 -12.55 5.34 0.07
N GLY A 6 -11.49 5.90 0.64
CA GLY A 6 -11.20 7.33 0.60
C GLY A 6 -10.40 7.70 -0.65
N ARG A 7 -9.60 8.76 -0.54
CA ARG A 7 -8.76 9.21 -1.65
C ARG A 7 -7.70 8.15 -1.98
N THR A 8 -7.63 7.73 -3.25
CA THR A 8 -6.55 6.89 -3.78
C THR A 8 -5.24 7.67 -3.85
N THR A 9 -4.10 6.98 -3.67
CA THR A 9 -2.76 7.58 -3.84
C THR A 9 -1.83 6.64 -4.61
N THR A 10 -0.70 7.16 -5.09
CA THR A 10 0.35 6.38 -5.74
C THR A 10 1.64 6.44 -4.93
N ILE A 11 2.25 5.30 -4.63
CA ILE A 11 3.59 5.22 -4.04
C ILE A 11 4.58 5.23 -5.20
N ALA A 12 5.30 6.35 -5.36
CA ALA A 12 6.29 6.55 -6.41
C ALA A 12 7.70 6.17 -5.93
N TYR A 13 8.55 5.73 -6.86
CA TYR A 13 9.98 5.58 -6.55
C TYR A 13 10.62 6.93 -6.23
N PRO A 14 11.54 7.00 -5.26
CA PRO A 14 12.34 8.19 -5.04
C PRO A 14 13.25 8.48 -6.25
N GLU A 15 13.42 9.76 -6.59
CA GLU A 15 14.25 10.19 -7.72
C GLU A 15 15.23 11.28 -7.28
N GLY A 16 16.53 11.01 -7.44
CA GLY A 16 17.58 11.91 -6.98
C GLY A 16 17.47 12.21 -5.48
N SER A 17 17.33 13.49 -5.12
CA SER A 17 17.13 13.95 -3.75
C SER A 17 15.65 14.03 -3.33
N TYR A 18 14.71 13.76 -4.25
CA TYR A 18 13.28 13.86 -3.98
C TYR A 18 12.71 12.54 -3.45
N PHE A 19 12.17 12.59 -2.23
CA PHE A 19 11.47 11.48 -1.60
C PHE A 19 9.99 11.86 -1.39
N PRO A 20 9.05 11.26 -2.16
CA PRO A 20 7.64 11.62 -2.08
C PRO A 20 7.02 11.14 -0.76
N LYS A 21 6.38 12.05 -0.02
CA LYS A 21 5.73 11.74 1.27
C LYS A 21 4.21 11.89 1.26
N SER A 22 3.65 12.44 0.18
CA SER A 22 2.20 12.62 0.06
C SER A 22 1.39 11.32 0.19
N PRO A 23 1.88 10.11 -0.21
CA PRO A 23 1.09 8.89 -0.03
C PRO A 23 0.82 8.58 1.43
N TYR A 24 1.79 8.83 2.30
CA TYR A 24 1.62 8.70 3.74
C TYR A 24 0.53 9.63 4.28
N ASP A 25 0.56 10.89 3.86
CA ASP A 25 -0.41 11.89 4.32
C ASP A 25 -1.84 11.50 3.89
N VAL A 26 -2.00 10.91 2.70
CA VAL A 26 -3.29 10.37 2.22
C VAL A 26 -3.76 9.18 3.06
N VAL A 27 -2.88 8.21 3.30
CA VAL A 27 -3.20 7.03 4.11
C VAL A 27 -3.63 7.45 5.51
N LYS A 28 -2.90 8.38 6.14
CA LYS A 28 -3.26 8.94 7.45
C LYS A 28 -4.62 9.61 7.44
N GLU A 29 -4.88 10.50 6.49
CA GLU A 29 -6.14 11.25 6.41
C GLU A 29 -7.34 10.29 6.26
N ASN A 30 -7.24 9.29 5.38
CA ASN A 30 -8.28 8.29 5.20
C ASN A 30 -8.45 7.44 6.46
N HIS A 31 -7.36 6.98 7.08
CA HIS A 31 -7.41 6.17 8.29
C HIS A 31 -8.09 6.92 9.45
N MET A 32 -7.76 8.20 9.65
CA MET A 32 -8.42 9.05 10.66
C MET A 32 -9.94 9.20 10.44
N ARG A 33 -10.40 9.05 9.20
CA ARG A 33 -11.82 9.08 8.82
C ARG A 33 -12.46 7.70 8.79
N GLY A 34 -11.72 6.64 9.13
CA GLY A 34 -12.20 5.26 9.05
C GLY A 34 -12.32 4.71 7.62
N LEU A 35 -11.67 5.34 6.65
CA LEU A 35 -11.70 4.97 5.24
C LEU A 35 -10.49 4.10 4.85
N HIS A 36 -10.70 3.14 3.96
CA HIS A 36 -9.63 2.39 3.31
C HIS A 36 -8.92 3.25 2.27
N THR A 37 -7.64 2.98 2.06
CA THR A 37 -6.83 3.66 1.05
C THR A 37 -6.36 2.66 0.04
N LEU A 38 -6.70 2.88 -1.24
CA LEU A 38 -6.03 2.19 -2.35
C LEU A 38 -4.73 2.93 -2.66
N CYS A 39 -3.62 2.23 -2.54
CA CYS A 39 -2.28 2.68 -2.90
C CYS A 39 -1.85 1.98 -4.19
N LEU A 40 -1.85 2.73 -5.29
CA LEU A 40 -1.26 2.29 -6.55
C LEU A 40 0.26 2.28 -6.40
N LEU A 41 0.92 1.33 -7.07
CA LEU A 41 2.36 1.19 -7.04
C LEU A 41 2.96 1.64 -8.36
N ASP A 42 4.11 2.30 -8.29
CA ASP A 42 4.76 2.92 -9.44
C ASP A 42 5.11 1.92 -10.55
N VAL A 43 5.05 2.39 -11.79
CA VAL A 43 5.39 1.60 -12.98
C VAL A 43 6.28 2.44 -13.88
N LYS A 44 7.54 2.02 -14.02
CA LYS A 44 8.50 2.56 -14.99
C LYS A 44 8.61 1.60 -16.16
N ALA A 45 7.65 1.68 -17.09
CA ALA A 45 7.55 0.77 -18.23
C ALA A 45 8.80 0.78 -19.12
N ASP A 46 9.40 1.95 -19.35
CA ASP A 46 10.61 2.10 -20.16
C ASP A 46 11.82 1.36 -19.57
N GLU A 47 11.87 1.25 -18.23
CA GLU A 47 12.91 0.53 -17.48
C GLU A 47 12.51 -0.93 -17.17
N LYS A 48 11.33 -1.37 -17.61
CA LYS A 48 10.70 -2.65 -17.20
C LYS A 48 10.68 -2.85 -15.68
N ARG A 49 10.52 -1.77 -14.92
CA ARG A 49 10.54 -1.78 -13.47
C ARG A 49 9.14 -1.52 -12.92
N TYR A 50 8.62 -2.49 -12.19
CA TYR A 50 7.28 -2.46 -11.60
C TYR A 50 7.43 -2.59 -10.10
N MET A 51 6.90 -1.62 -9.35
CA MET A 51 7.02 -1.65 -7.91
C MET A 51 6.20 -2.80 -7.32
N THR A 52 6.88 -3.63 -6.54
CA THR A 52 6.27 -4.76 -5.84
C THR A 52 5.57 -4.30 -4.55
N VAL A 53 4.64 -5.12 -4.01
CA VAL A 53 4.04 -4.89 -2.69
C VAL A 53 5.14 -4.75 -1.62
N GLY A 54 6.17 -5.60 -1.67
CA GLY A 54 7.33 -5.53 -0.78
C GLY A 54 7.99 -4.15 -0.82
N GLU A 55 8.40 -3.66 -1.99
CA GLU A 55 8.99 -2.32 -2.12
C GLU A 55 8.04 -1.21 -1.66
N GLY A 56 6.76 -1.26 -2.05
CA GLY A 56 5.77 -0.27 -1.65
C GLY A 56 5.58 -0.18 -0.13
N THR A 57 5.55 -1.33 0.56
CA THR A 57 5.46 -1.37 2.03
C THR A 57 6.71 -0.81 2.70
N GLN A 58 7.90 -1.08 2.16
CA GLN A 58 9.15 -0.52 2.67
C GLN A 58 9.20 1.01 2.50
N LEU A 59 8.73 1.52 1.36
CA LEU A 59 8.64 2.97 1.14
C LEU A 59 7.65 3.62 2.11
N LEU A 60 6.48 3.01 2.37
CA LEU A 60 5.54 3.50 3.37
C LEU A 60 6.13 3.54 4.79
N LEU A 61 6.85 2.48 5.20
CA LEU A 61 7.55 2.46 6.49
C LEU A 61 8.62 3.55 6.58
N LYS A 62 9.35 3.79 5.48
CA LYS A 62 10.33 4.87 5.42
C LYS A 62 9.66 6.25 5.54
N MET A 63 8.51 6.46 4.89
CA MET A 63 7.74 7.69 5.04
C MET A 63 7.27 7.88 6.50
N GLU A 64 6.81 6.82 7.17
CA GLU A 64 6.51 6.87 8.60
C GLU A 64 7.73 7.30 9.41
N TYR A 65 8.88 6.66 9.21
CA TYR A 65 10.11 6.98 9.95
C TYR A 65 10.48 8.46 9.83
N GLU A 66 10.31 9.06 8.65
CA GLU A 66 10.58 10.48 8.44
C GLU A 66 9.47 11.42 8.94
N ARG A 67 8.24 10.92 9.11
CA ARG A 67 7.08 11.70 9.59
C ARG A 67 6.92 11.64 11.11
N MET A 68 7.27 10.51 11.73
CA MET A 68 7.15 10.22 13.16
C MET A 68 5.73 10.48 13.72
N GLN A 69 4.69 10.02 13.02
CA GLN A 69 3.28 10.26 13.41
C GLN A 69 2.54 8.99 13.85
N ASN A 70 3.24 7.87 13.86
CA ASN A 70 2.87 6.61 14.48
C ASN A 70 1.60 5.97 13.88
N GLN A 71 1.37 6.19 12.58
CA GLN A 71 0.16 5.74 11.85
C GLN A 71 0.36 4.42 11.12
N ILE A 72 1.55 4.19 10.57
CA ILE A 72 1.89 2.96 9.84
C ILE A 72 3.01 2.28 10.61
N ARG A 73 2.86 0.99 10.92
CA ARG A 73 3.82 0.20 11.69
C ARG A 73 3.93 -1.19 11.10
N GLU A 74 4.90 -1.97 11.59
CA GLU A 74 5.09 -3.36 11.17
C GLU A 74 3.85 -4.25 11.42
N ASP A 75 3.06 -3.93 12.44
CA ASP A 75 1.84 -4.65 12.83
C ASP A 75 0.56 -4.11 12.18
N THR A 76 0.63 -2.97 11.47
CA THR A 76 -0.50 -2.41 10.72
C THR A 76 -1.01 -3.45 9.73
N GLN A 77 -2.31 -3.76 9.79
CA GLN A 77 -2.92 -4.69 8.85
C GLN A 77 -3.05 -4.04 7.47
N ILE A 78 -2.67 -4.76 6.43
CA ILE A 78 -2.74 -4.31 5.04
C ILE A 78 -3.16 -5.47 4.13
N VAL A 79 -3.62 -5.14 2.92
CA VAL A 79 -3.87 -6.11 1.87
C VAL A 79 -2.90 -5.86 0.73
N GLY A 80 -2.11 -6.88 0.37
CA GLY A 80 -1.36 -6.90 -0.87
C GLY A 80 -2.17 -7.59 -1.96
N VAL A 81 -2.11 -7.04 -3.17
CA VAL A 81 -2.85 -7.54 -4.33
C VAL A 81 -1.91 -7.61 -5.52
N ALA A 82 -1.98 -8.69 -6.28
CA ALA A 82 -1.25 -8.87 -7.53
C ALA A 82 -2.16 -9.41 -8.64
N ARG A 83 -1.98 -8.89 -9.85
CA ARG A 83 -2.66 -9.33 -11.08
C ARG A 83 -4.18 -9.42 -10.93
N LEU A 84 -4.80 -8.51 -10.19
CA LEU A 84 -6.24 -8.49 -9.98
C LEU A 84 -6.98 -8.45 -11.33
N GLY A 85 -7.90 -9.39 -11.56
CA GLY A 85 -8.62 -9.54 -12.82
C GLY A 85 -8.05 -10.62 -13.76
N SER A 86 -6.93 -11.25 -13.40
CA SER A 86 -6.40 -12.45 -14.06
C SER A 86 -6.83 -13.74 -13.34
N GLU A 87 -6.66 -14.89 -14.00
CA GLU A 87 -6.91 -16.22 -13.39
C GLU A 87 -5.92 -16.55 -12.28
N ASP A 88 -4.72 -15.97 -12.32
CA ASP A 88 -3.64 -16.18 -11.36
C ASP A 88 -3.49 -15.00 -10.37
N ALA A 89 -4.57 -14.25 -10.14
CA ALA A 89 -4.62 -13.16 -9.17
C ALA A 89 -4.27 -13.65 -7.75
N VAL A 90 -3.47 -12.86 -7.03
CA VAL A 90 -3.04 -13.16 -5.66
C VAL A 90 -3.46 -12.04 -4.73
N ILE A 91 -4.16 -12.38 -3.66
CA ILE A 91 -4.58 -11.45 -2.61
C ILE A 91 -4.11 -12.03 -1.28
N ALA A 92 -3.42 -11.22 -0.48
CA ALA A 92 -2.99 -11.60 0.86
C ALA A 92 -3.28 -10.48 1.85
N TYR A 93 -3.85 -10.86 3.00
CA TYR A 93 -4.12 -9.98 4.13
C TYR A 93 -3.25 -10.36 5.33
N GLY A 94 -2.75 -9.34 6.03
CA GLY A 94 -2.02 -9.52 7.27
C GLY A 94 -1.24 -8.29 7.69
N SER A 95 -0.40 -8.44 8.70
CA SER A 95 0.48 -7.35 9.14
C SER A 95 1.41 -6.90 8.02
N LEU A 96 1.78 -5.63 8.05
CA LEU A 96 2.70 -5.04 7.08
C LEU A 96 3.99 -5.84 6.98
N LYS A 97 4.53 -6.29 8.11
CA LYS A 97 5.72 -7.17 8.18
C LYS A 97 5.52 -8.51 7.47
N LYS A 98 4.34 -9.12 7.59
CA LYS A 98 4.06 -10.39 6.93
C LYS A 98 3.92 -10.19 5.42
N ILE A 99 3.17 -9.16 5.03
CA ILE A 99 2.88 -8.85 3.63
C ILE A 99 4.12 -8.35 2.89
N SER A 100 5.02 -7.61 3.55
CA SER A 100 6.28 -7.14 2.94
C SER A 100 7.22 -8.28 2.54
N ASN A 101 7.11 -9.44 3.20
CA ASN A 101 7.92 -10.63 2.93
C ASN A 101 7.18 -11.69 2.10
N TYR A 102 5.92 -11.43 1.71
CA TYR A 102 5.11 -12.38 0.95
C TYR A 102 5.46 -12.34 -0.55
N VAL A 103 5.52 -13.51 -1.19
CA VAL A 103 5.83 -13.64 -2.62
C VAL A 103 4.53 -13.58 -3.43
N PHE A 104 4.27 -12.41 -4.04
CA PHE A 104 3.06 -12.17 -4.84
C PHE A 104 3.18 -12.62 -6.31
N GLY A 105 4.39 -12.91 -6.79
CA GLY A 105 4.67 -13.23 -8.19
C GLY A 105 4.87 -11.99 -9.06
N GLU A 106 4.46 -12.10 -10.33
CA GLU A 106 4.66 -11.07 -11.35
C GLU A 106 3.73 -9.85 -11.19
N PRO A 107 4.15 -8.65 -11.63
CA PRO A 107 3.32 -7.44 -11.64
C PRO A 107 2.06 -7.57 -12.54
N PRO A 108 1.09 -6.64 -12.45
CA PRO A 108 1.08 -5.45 -11.59
C PRO A 108 0.62 -5.74 -10.18
N HIS A 109 1.15 -4.97 -9.23
CA HIS A 109 0.83 -5.04 -7.81
C HIS A 109 0.10 -3.78 -7.34
N ALA A 110 -0.72 -3.92 -6.31
CA ALA A 110 -1.37 -2.83 -5.60
C ALA A 110 -1.39 -3.11 -4.10
N LEU A 111 -1.55 -2.05 -3.31
CA LEU A 111 -1.63 -2.14 -1.86
C LEU A 111 -2.91 -1.48 -1.37
N ILE A 112 -3.57 -2.07 -0.38
CA ILE A 112 -4.69 -1.44 0.31
C ILE A 112 -4.33 -1.33 1.80
N VAL A 113 -4.49 -0.13 2.35
CA VAL A 113 -4.40 0.12 3.79
C VAL A 113 -5.82 0.32 4.33
N PRO A 114 -6.36 -0.64 5.09
CA PRO A 114 -7.69 -0.51 5.66
C PRO A 114 -7.80 0.64 6.68
N GLY A 115 -8.94 1.33 6.67
CA GLY A 115 -9.41 2.11 7.81
C GLY A 115 -10.02 1.21 8.89
N LYS A 116 -10.97 1.72 9.67
CA LYS A 116 -11.72 0.93 10.66
C LYS A 116 -12.52 -0.16 9.93
N LEU A 117 -12.25 -1.43 10.19
CA LEU A 117 -13.01 -2.55 9.62
C LEU A 117 -14.42 -2.62 10.23
N HIS A 118 -15.43 -2.92 9.42
CA HIS A 118 -16.76 -3.33 9.89
C HIS A 118 -16.77 -4.85 10.10
N GLU A 119 -17.63 -5.39 10.98
CA GLU A 119 -17.72 -6.84 11.27
C GLU A 119 -18.03 -7.74 10.05
N MET A 120 -18.48 -7.17 8.92
CA MET A 120 -18.69 -7.92 7.67
C MET A 120 -17.44 -7.92 6.76
N GLU A 121 -16.40 -7.17 7.13
CA GLU A 121 -15.15 -7.01 6.40
C GLU A 121 -13.98 -7.75 7.08
N GLU A 122 -14.16 -8.24 8.31
CA GLU A 122 -13.27 -9.16 9.02
C GLU A 122 -13.53 -10.61 8.59
#